data_AF-A0A2P8FA50-F1
#
_entry.id   AF-A0A2P8FA50-F1
#
_cell.length_a   1.000
_cell.length_b   1.000
_cell.length_c   1.000
_cell.angle_alpha   90.00
_cell.angle_beta   90.00
_cell.angle_gamma   90.00
#
_symmetry.space_group_name_H-M   'P 1'
#
loop_
_entity.id
_entity.type
_entity.pdbx_description
1 polymer ?
#
loop_
_entity_poly.entity_id
_entity_poly.type
_entity_poly.pdbx_seq_one_letter_code
_entity_poly.pdbx_strand_id
1 'polypeptide(L)'
;MKMKRIFLSIVAAVAIFGASFAINSPKPVLADFTVTGETGASNEYYTVSTTPDPDCQETGAQVCKISTSATPDAQGRILKSQATVTGRKP
;
A
#
# COMPACT_ATOMS: atom_id res chain seq x y z
N MET A 1 -12.58 -20.05 -54.24
CA MET A 1 -11.79 -20.49 -53.07
C MET A 1 -11.28 -19.26 -52.32
N LYS A 2 -11.86 -18.97 -51.15
CA LYS A 2 -11.24 -19.11 -49.80
C LYS A 2 -10.22 -18.00 -49.43
N MET A 3 -10.77 -16.89 -48.91
CA MET A 3 -10.55 -16.42 -47.53
C MET A 3 -9.16 -16.71 -46.91
N LYS A 4 -8.27 -15.71 -46.92
CA LYS A 4 -7.13 -15.58 -45.97
C LYS A 4 -7.00 -14.08 -45.63
N ARG A 5 -7.81 -13.55 -44.71
CA ARG A 5 -7.46 -13.35 -43.29
C ARG A 5 -6.11 -12.63 -43.19
N ILE A 6 -6.08 -11.29 -43.26
CA ILE A 6 -6.24 -10.38 -42.10
C ILE A 6 -5.47 -10.93 -40.88
N PHE A 7 -4.14 -11.00 -40.95
CA PHE A 7 -3.30 -11.42 -39.80
C PHE A 7 -1.91 -10.78 -39.78
N LEU A 8 -1.72 -9.59 -40.36
CA LEU A 8 -0.39 -8.97 -40.44
C LEU A 8 -0.38 -7.47 -40.11
N SER A 9 -1.22 -7.02 -39.16
CA SER A 9 -1.20 -5.60 -38.71
C SER A 9 -1.20 -5.39 -37.20
N ILE A 10 -1.09 -6.43 -36.37
CA ILE A 10 -1.24 -6.28 -34.91
C ILE A 10 0.12 -6.28 -34.16
N VAL A 11 1.24 -6.59 -34.84
CA VAL A 11 2.54 -6.73 -34.16
C VAL A 11 3.36 -5.42 -34.09
N ALA A 12 2.88 -4.33 -34.68
CA ALA A 12 3.59 -3.04 -34.67
C ALA A 12 3.18 -2.08 -33.52
N ALA A 13 2.20 -2.44 -32.68
CA ALA A 13 1.62 -1.54 -31.68
C ALA A 13 2.15 -1.72 -30.24
N VAL A 14 3.14 -2.59 -30.00
CA VAL A 14 3.59 -2.96 -28.64
C VAL A 14 5.01 -2.45 -28.32
N ALA A 15 5.55 -1.50 -29.10
CA ALA A 15 6.92 -1.01 -28.93
C ALA A 15 7.02 0.49 -28.63
N ILE A 16 5.97 1.15 -28.12
CA ILE A 16 5.99 2.60 -27.83
C ILE A 16 6.02 2.92 -26.32
N PHE A 17 5.85 1.95 -25.42
CA PHE A 17 6.05 2.17 -23.98
C PHE A 17 7.51 1.94 -23.54
N GLY A 18 8.47 2.25 -24.42
CA GLY A 18 9.91 2.10 -24.20
C GLY A 18 10.62 3.37 -23.75
N ALA A 19 9.90 4.38 -23.25
CA ALA A 19 10.49 5.59 -22.71
C ALA A 19 9.70 6.02 -21.48
N SER A 20 10.28 5.87 -20.28
CA SER A 20 10.12 6.79 -19.12
C SER A 20 10.48 6.17 -17.75
N PHE A 21 11.31 5.13 -17.64
CA PHE A 21 11.88 4.75 -16.33
C PHE A 21 13.13 5.59 -15.99
N ALA A 22 13.06 6.89 -16.22
CA ALA A 22 13.98 7.86 -15.67
C ALA A 22 13.14 8.97 -15.03
N ILE A 23 12.28 8.59 -14.08
CA ILE A 23 11.47 9.55 -13.33
C ILE A 23 11.67 9.23 -11.87
N ASN A 24 12.56 10.02 -11.26
CA ASN A 24 12.48 10.49 -9.89
C ASN A 24 12.10 9.39 -8.90
N SER A 25 13.07 8.73 -8.26
CA SER A 25 12.84 7.80 -7.15
C SER A 25 11.71 8.36 -6.29
N PRO A 26 10.49 7.78 -6.33
CA PRO A 26 9.38 8.38 -5.60
C PRO A 26 9.82 8.32 -4.15
N LYS A 27 9.99 9.50 -3.52
CA LYS A 27 10.11 9.56 -2.07
C LYS A 27 8.96 8.71 -1.55
N PRO A 28 9.22 7.68 -0.72
CA PRO A 28 8.17 6.78 -0.28
C PRO A 28 7.03 7.64 0.26
N VAL A 29 5.89 7.60 -0.42
CA VAL A 29 4.71 8.35 0.02
C VAL A 29 4.25 7.65 1.27
N LEU A 30 4.57 8.24 2.41
CA LEU A 30 4.14 7.77 3.71
C LEU A 30 2.64 8.06 3.81
N ALA A 31 1.86 6.99 3.93
CA ALA A 31 0.43 7.04 4.19
C ALA A 31 0.19 6.81 5.68
N ASP A 32 -0.71 7.61 6.23
CA ASP A 32 -1.17 7.47 7.61
C ASP A 32 -2.37 6.54 7.66
N PHE A 33 -2.34 5.58 8.58
CA PHE A 33 -3.42 4.65 8.86
C PHE A 33 -3.78 4.65 10.34
N THR A 34 -5.05 4.43 10.61
CA THR A 34 -5.56 4.16 11.95
C THR A 34 -5.41 2.67 12.25
N VAL A 35 -4.87 2.32 13.41
CA VAL A 35 -4.78 0.93 13.87
C VAL A 35 -6.05 0.55 14.62
N THR A 36 -6.76 -0.47 14.14
CA THR A 36 -7.99 -1.00 14.76
C THR A 36 -7.74 -2.24 15.60
N GLY A 37 -6.57 -2.86 15.45
CA GLY A 37 -6.16 -4.01 16.24
C GLY A 37 -4.78 -4.51 15.85
N GLU A 38 -4.24 -5.41 16.66
CA GLU A 38 -3.02 -6.14 16.35
C GLU A 38 -3.38 -7.61 16.11
N THR A 39 -2.79 -8.25 15.10
CA THR A 39 -3.16 -9.61 14.70
C THR A 39 -1.93 -10.40 14.25
N GLY A 40 -1.98 -11.73 14.41
CA GLY A 40 -0.93 -12.67 14.01
C GLY A 40 -0.46 -13.55 15.16
N ALA A 41 0.29 -14.61 14.84
CA ALA A 41 0.81 -15.57 15.83
C ALA A 41 1.73 -14.91 16.88
N SER A 42 2.25 -13.71 16.59
CA SER A 42 3.03 -12.90 17.52
C SER A 42 2.66 -11.41 17.49
N ASN A 43 1.41 -11.08 17.11
CA ASN A 43 0.98 -9.69 16.89
C ASN A 43 1.90 -8.93 15.93
N GLU A 44 2.37 -9.57 14.86
CA GLU A 44 3.34 -8.98 13.93
C GLU A 44 2.72 -7.98 12.95
N TYR A 45 1.39 -7.92 12.92
CA TYR A 45 0.63 -7.09 12.00
C TYR A 45 -0.24 -6.08 12.77
N TYR A 46 -0.31 -4.87 12.23
CA TYR A 46 -1.36 -3.90 12.51
C TYR A 46 -2.52 -4.13 11.54
N THR A 47 -3.72 -4.32 12.08
CA THR A 47 -4.96 -4.20 11.31
C THR A 47 -5.28 -2.72 11.19
N VAL A 48 -5.49 -2.24 9.97
CA VAL A 48 -5.62 -0.81 9.69
C VAL A 48 -6.98 -0.44 9.13
N SER A 49 -7.36 0.81 9.36
CA SER A 49 -8.51 1.48 8.77
C SER A 49 -8.13 2.88 8.29
N THR A 50 -8.89 3.39 7.33
CA THR A 50 -8.81 4.79 6.88
C THR A 50 -9.69 5.70 7.72
N THR A 51 -10.54 5.15 8.59
CA THR A 51 -11.38 5.93 9.50
C THR A 51 -10.51 6.54 10.60
N PRO A 52 -10.53 7.87 10.79
CA PRO A 52 -9.80 8.53 11.87
C PRO A 52 -10.28 8.06 13.24
N ASP A 53 -9.35 7.93 14.18
CA ASP A 53 -9.66 7.58 15.55
C ASP A 53 -9.64 8.83 16.45
N PRO A 54 -10.76 9.21 17.07
CA PRO A 54 -10.86 10.44 17.85
C PRO A 54 -10.07 10.39 19.16
N ASP A 55 -9.77 9.19 19.67
CA ASP A 55 -9.06 9.00 20.94
C ASP A 55 -7.55 8.91 20.73
N CYS A 56 -7.08 9.01 19.49
CA CYS A 56 -5.67 8.88 19.16
C CYS A 56 -4.89 10.15 19.51
N GLN A 57 -3.94 10.02 20.43
CA GLN A 57 -3.09 11.10 20.93
C GLN A 57 -1.62 10.88 20.49
N GLU A 58 -0.72 11.80 20.81
CA GLU A 58 0.73 11.58 20.57
C GLU A 58 1.40 10.74 21.69
N THR A 59 0.72 10.59 22.83
CA THR A 59 1.22 9.87 24.02
C THR A 59 0.19 8.87 24.52
N GLY A 60 0.60 7.63 24.80
CA GLY A 60 -0.29 6.57 25.26
C GLY A 60 0.37 5.19 25.30
N ALA A 61 -0.35 4.16 25.78
CA ALA A 61 0.12 2.79 25.81
C ALA A 61 -0.15 2.05 24.48
N GLN A 62 -1.36 2.20 23.92
CA GLN A 62 -1.80 1.43 22.75
C GLN A 62 -1.50 2.18 21.44
N VAL A 63 -1.11 1.47 20.38
CA VAL A 63 -0.89 2.10 19.07
C VAL A 63 -2.23 2.34 18.39
N CYS A 64 -2.46 3.55 17.89
CA CYS A 64 -3.70 3.92 17.18
C CYS A 64 -3.46 4.58 15.82
N LYS A 65 -2.26 5.10 15.57
CA LYS A 65 -1.90 5.66 14.27
C LYS A 65 -0.50 5.21 13.88
N ILE A 66 -0.37 4.80 12.63
CA ILE A 66 0.89 4.44 12.02
C ILE A 66 1.07 5.16 10.70
N SER A 67 2.33 5.37 10.32
CA SER A 67 2.71 5.89 9.01
C SER A 67 3.59 4.87 8.30
N THR A 68 3.31 4.61 7.03
CA THR A 68 4.00 3.58 6.26
C THR A 68 3.89 3.83 4.76
N SER A 69 4.89 3.38 4.01
CA SER A 69 4.83 3.30 2.55
C SER A 69 4.36 1.93 2.05
N ALA A 70 4.10 0.99 2.95
CA ALA A 70 3.59 -0.33 2.60
C ALA A 70 2.08 -0.28 2.35
N THR A 71 1.64 -0.98 1.32
CA THR A 71 0.22 -1.16 1.04
C THR A 71 -0.35 -2.21 1.99
N PRO A 72 -1.54 -2.01 2.58
CA PRO A 72 -2.22 -3.05 3.33
C PRO A 72 -2.40 -4.32 2.48
N ASP A 73 -2.27 -5.48 3.11
CA ASP A 73 -2.55 -6.76 2.45
C ASP A 73 -4.05 -6.93 2.14
N ALA A 74 -4.42 -8.04 1.47
CA ALA A 74 -5.82 -8.33 1.14
C ALA A 74 -6.74 -8.46 2.36
N GLN A 75 -6.19 -8.54 3.57
CA GLN A 75 -6.92 -8.62 4.84
C GLN A 75 -6.90 -7.28 5.59
N GLY A 76 -6.39 -6.21 4.98
CA GLY A 76 -6.30 -4.89 5.60
C GLY A 76 -5.23 -4.80 6.69
N ARG A 77 -4.12 -5.52 6.53
CA ARG A 77 -3.04 -5.58 7.54
C ARG A 77 -1.72 -5.04 7.01
N ILE A 78 -0.93 -4.48 7.92
CA ILE A 78 0.42 -3.97 7.65
C ILE A 78 1.39 -4.60 8.64
N LEU A 79 2.53 -5.10 8.17
CA LEU A 79 3.60 -5.61 9.03
C LEU A 79 4.13 -4.49 9.93
N LYS A 80 4.27 -4.76 11.22
CA LYS A 80 4.83 -3.80 12.19
C LYS A 80 6.22 -3.31 11.79
N SER A 81 7.04 -4.17 11.19
CA SER A 81 8.38 -3.83 10.70
C SER A 81 8.39 -2.84 9.54
N GLN A 82 7.27 -2.66 8.85
CA GLN A 82 7.12 -1.74 7.72
C GLN A 82 6.42 -0.44 8.11
N ALA A 83 6.00 -0.29 9.37
CA ALA A 83 5.23 0.82 9.85
C ALA A 83 5.94 1.56 10.98
N THR A 84 5.77 2.88 11.02
CA THR A 84 6.23 3.74 12.12
C THR A 84 5.03 4.19 12.93
N VAL A 85 5.06 4.02 14.25
CA VAL A 85 4.01 4.51 15.14
C VAL A 85 4.06 6.03 15.19
N THR A 86 2.95 6.69 14.86
CA THR A 86 2.82 8.16 14.89
C THR A 86 1.74 8.64 15.86
N GLY A 87 0.95 7.74 16.43
CA GLY A 87 -0.03 8.07 17.47
C GLY A 87 -0.37 6.90 18.37
N ARG A 88 -0.70 7.22 19.63
CA ARG A 88 -1.02 6.29 20.71
C ARG A 88 -2.26 6.71 21.51
N LYS A 89 -3.00 5.73 22.02
CA LYS A 89 -4.12 5.89 22.95
C LYS A 89 -3.68 5.62 24.39
N PRO A 90 -4.30 6.28 25.38
CA PRO A 90 -4.04 6.04 26.80
C PRO A 90 -4.28 4.59 27.22
#